data_AF-A0AAV9L5Q5-F1
#
_entry.id   AF-A0AAV9L5Q5-F1
#
_cell.length_a   1.000
_cell.length_b   1.000
_cell.length_c   1.000
_cell.angle_alpha   90.00
_cell.angle_beta   90.00
_cell.angle_gamma   90.00
#
_symmetry.space_group_name_H-M   'P 1'
#
loop_
_entity.id
_entity.type
_entity.pdbx_description
1 polymer ?
#
loop_
_entity_poly.entity_id
_entity_poly.type
_entity_poly.pdbx_seq_one_letter_code
_entity_poly.pdbx_strand_id
1 'polypeptide(L)'
;MANGDVEEPLLRGNANSSIRFSDVNSFKRRRSQSSSTCCTISHTQTNNEESLHYPEFISTKSFRLRDVLLFLAVYIGVGAICFFIISDQIEGKKTNRILDAIYLCIVTMTTVGYGDLVPKSILAKFLACVFVFTGMALVGFVLSKAADSFLERQQIMFLKAIKMRKDSTSSTEVLKEVETNIEKYKLLSTLAILVVLTMLGTIFLCQVENLSLFDAFYCVCATITTLGYGDKSFSTKWGRLFASFWILMSTICLGQLFYSLAELYTEQRRKSMFKWALTRELTNSDLQAADLDHDSEVSAAEFIVYKLKEWGKITEEDISIVMESFKLLDVDHSGTLTENDIALLQSSSRSKSR
;
A
#
# COMPACT_ATOMS: atom_id res chain seq x y z
N MET A 1 -45.37 -38.48 -54.18
CA MET A 1 -45.86 -39.06 -52.91
C MET A 1 -45.00 -38.47 -51.80
N ALA A 2 -45.64 -37.65 -50.95
CA ALA A 2 -45.23 -37.08 -49.64
C ALA A 2 -43.78 -36.55 -49.51
N ASN A 3 -43.47 -35.25 -49.47
CA ASN A 3 -44.05 -34.09 -48.75
C ASN A 3 -44.09 -34.25 -47.21
N GLY A 4 -43.37 -33.34 -46.54
CA GLY A 4 -43.25 -33.20 -45.09
C GLY A 4 -42.52 -31.91 -44.73
N ASP A 5 -43.22 -30.79 -44.93
CA ASP A 5 -42.91 -29.44 -44.44
C ASP A 5 -42.85 -29.38 -42.91
N VAL A 6 -41.95 -28.58 -42.32
CA VAL A 6 -42.23 -27.75 -41.13
C VAL A 6 -41.28 -26.51 -41.12
N GLU A 7 -41.85 -25.40 -41.61
CA GLU A 7 -41.80 -23.99 -41.18
C GLU A 7 -40.59 -23.41 -40.40
N GLU A 8 -39.91 -22.47 -41.05
CA GLU A 8 -39.39 -21.24 -40.42
C GLU A 8 -40.54 -20.30 -40.01
N PRO A 9 -40.35 -19.47 -38.97
CA PRO A 9 -40.99 -18.17 -38.93
C PRO A 9 -39.96 -17.03 -39.02
N LEU A 10 -40.05 -16.30 -40.12
CA LEU A 10 -39.59 -14.93 -40.27
C LEU A 10 -40.34 -14.03 -39.28
N LEU A 11 -39.63 -13.12 -38.58
CA LEU A 11 -40.05 -11.72 -38.46
C LEU A 11 -38.85 -10.82 -38.10
N ARG A 12 -38.53 -9.92 -39.04
CA ARG A 12 -37.70 -8.71 -38.87
C ARG A 12 -38.30 -7.79 -37.81
N GLY A 13 -37.46 -7.17 -36.98
CA GLY A 13 -37.88 -6.13 -36.04
C GLY A 13 -36.73 -5.40 -35.34
N ASN A 14 -36.03 -4.55 -36.10
CA ASN A 14 -35.31 -3.32 -35.75
C ASN A 14 -34.93 -2.97 -34.28
N ALA A 15 -33.66 -2.55 -34.15
CA ALA A 15 -33.17 -1.35 -33.44
C ALA A 15 -33.02 -1.34 -31.89
N ASN A 16 -31.75 -1.26 -31.48
CA ASN A 16 -31.15 -0.38 -30.45
C ASN A 16 -32.03 0.09 -29.28
N SER A 17 -31.72 -0.40 -28.07
CA SER A 17 -32.03 0.30 -26.81
C SER A 17 -30.74 0.60 -26.05
N SER A 18 -30.05 1.65 -26.47
CA SER A 18 -29.13 2.40 -25.62
C SER A 18 -29.95 3.25 -24.64
N ILE A 19 -29.99 2.86 -23.38
CA ILE A 19 -30.59 3.69 -22.32
C ILE A 19 -29.60 4.83 -22.03
N ARG A 20 -29.84 5.98 -22.67
CA ARG A 20 -29.27 7.28 -22.30
C ARG A 20 -30.07 7.83 -21.13
N PHE A 21 -29.43 8.03 -19.98
CA PHE A 21 -29.94 8.93 -18.96
C PHE A 21 -29.58 10.36 -19.38
N SER A 22 -30.58 11.09 -19.87
CA SER A 22 -30.53 12.55 -20.04
C SER A 22 -31.60 13.20 -19.16
N ASP A 23 -31.18 14.28 -18.50
CA ASP A 23 -31.98 15.35 -17.89
C ASP A 23 -32.76 15.08 -16.61
N VAL A 24 -32.20 15.56 -15.48
CA VAL A 24 -32.93 16.43 -14.55
C VAL A 24 -31.99 17.54 -14.09
N ASN A 25 -32.05 18.68 -14.76
CA ASN A 25 -31.47 19.94 -14.29
C ASN A 25 -32.57 21.01 -14.36
N SER A 26 -33.28 21.24 -13.24
CA SER A 26 -34.30 22.30 -13.18
C SER A 26 -34.50 22.83 -11.76
N PHE A 27 -33.51 23.55 -11.22
CA PHE A 27 -33.79 24.60 -10.23
C PHE A 27 -33.63 26.00 -10.84
N LYS A 28 -34.78 26.68 -10.91
CA LYS A 28 -35.04 28.00 -11.48
C LYS A 28 -34.11 29.08 -10.89
N ARG A 29 -33.28 29.67 -11.74
CA ARG A 29 -32.52 30.89 -11.45
C ARG A 29 -33.40 32.11 -11.76
N ARG A 30 -33.97 32.76 -10.73
CA ARG A 30 -34.61 34.07 -10.87
C ARG A 30 -33.53 35.12 -11.13
N ARG A 31 -33.71 35.87 -12.23
CA ARG A 31 -32.87 36.96 -12.69
C ARG A 31 -33.46 38.26 -12.15
N SER A 32 -32.74 39.00 -11.31
CA SER A 32 -32.99 40.42 -11.05
C SER A 32 -31.77 41.21 -11.52
N GLN A 33 -32.01 42.11 -12.48
CA GLN A 33 -31.08 43.15 -12.88
C GLN A 33 -31.28 44.37 -11.97
N SER A 34 -30.22 44.88 -11.35
CA SER A 34 -30.01 46.33 -11.26
C SER A 34 -28.54 46.67 -11.01
N SER A 35 -28.00 47.46 -11.93
CA SER A 35 -27.00 48.54 -11.76
C SER A 35 -26.04 48.51 -10.55
N SER A 36 -24.77 48.42 -10.90
CA SER A 36 -23.57 48.81 -10.15
C SER A 36 -23.63 50.24 -9.60
N THR A 37 -23.43 50.42 -8.29
CA THR A 37 -22.75 51.57 -7.71
C THR A 37 -22.01 51.15 -6.43
N CYS A 38 -20.77 51.60 -6.36
CA CYS A 38 -19.80 51.53 -5.28
C CYS A 38 -20.39 51.72 -3.86
N CYS A 39 -19.98 50.89 -2.90
CA CYS A 39 -19.56 51.32 -1.56
C CYS A 39 -18.87 50.16 -0.80
N THR A 40 -17.65 50.44 -0.37
CA THR A 40 -16.84 49.67 0.56
C THR A 40 -17.58 49.46 1.88
N ILE A 41 -17.84 48.20 2.26
CA ILE A 41 -18.19 47.83 3.63
C ILE A 41 -17.33 46.62 4.01
N SER A 42 -16.39 46.88 4.91
CA SER A 42 -15.61 45.92 5.67
C SER A 42 -16.55 45.03 6.47
N HIS A 43 -16.69 43.76 6.10
CA HIS A 43 -17.20 42.72 6.97
C HIS A 43 -16.07 41.77 7.33
N THR A 44 -15.61 41.94 8.56
CA THR A 44 -14.84 40.98 9.33
C THR A 44 -15.63 39.67 9.40
N GLN A 45 -15.35 38.73 8.52
CA GLN A 45 -15.77 37.34 8.69
C GLN A 45 -14.66 36.63 9.46
N THR A 46 -14.84 36.55 10.77
CA THR A 46 -14.27 35.50 11.61
C THR A 46 -14.84 34.17 11.15
N ASN A 47 -14.24 33.58 10.12
CA ASN A 47 -14.43 32.16 9.84
C ASN A 47 -13.62 31.39 10.88
N ASN A 48 -14.25 31.16 12.03
CA ASN A 48 -13.90 30.04 12.89
C ASN A 48 -14.28 28.77 12.13
N GLU A 49 -13.40 28.32 11.24
CA GLU A 49 -13.36 26.91 10.87
C GLU A 49 -12.85 26.16 12.10
N GLU A 50 -13.76 25.70 12.96
CA GLU A 50 -13.43 24.69 13.96
C GLU A 50 -13.03 23.42 13.21
N SER A 51 -11.73 23.28 12.99
CA SER A 51 -11.11 22.05 12.52
C SER A 51 -11.52 20.90 13.45
N LEU A 52 -12.09 19.82 12.90
CA LEU A 52 -12.29 18.57 13.62
C LEU A 52 -10.99 18.19 14.35
N HIS A 53 -10.99 18.32 15.67
CA HIS A 53 -9.90 17.88 16.53
C HIS A 53 -9.99 16.35 16.61
N TYR A 54 -9.30 15.66 15.71
CA TYR A 54 -9.00 14.25 15.90
C TYR A 54 -8.25 14.10 17.24
N PRO A 55 -8.62 13.14 18.11
CA PRO A 55 -7.86 12.91 19.32
C PRO A 55 -6.42 12.54 18.93
N GLU A 56 -5.46 13.35 19.40
CA GLU A 56 -4.02 13.24 19.17
C GLU A 56 -3.42 11.92 19.72
N PHE A 57 -4.26 11.04 20.27
CA PHE A 57 -3.91 9.80 20.94
C PHE A 57 -3.38 8.71 19.99
N ILE A 58 -3.59 8.84 18.69
CA ILE A 58 -2.86 8.04 17.67
C ILE A 58 -2.05 8.97 16.77
N SER A 59 -1.35 9.93 17.37
CA SER A 59 -0.10 10.44 16.77
C SER A 59 0.96 9.34 16.91
N THR A 60 0.74 8.20 16.24
CA THR A 60 1.79 7.22 16.02
C THR A 60 2.87 7.97 15.29
N LYS A 61 3.95 8.32 16.00
CA LYS A 61 5.10 9.02 15.43
C LYS A 61 5.51 8.26 14.17
N SER A 62 5.17 8.78 13.00
CA SER A 62 5.41 8.08 11.75
C SER A 62 6.91 8.12 11.51
N PHE A 63 7.60 7.02 11.85
CA PHE A 63 9.04 6.94 11.63
C PHE A 63 9.32 7.20 10.14
N ARG A 64 10.10 8.24 9.83
CA ARG A 64 10.46 8.52 8.45
C ARG A 64 11.46 7.47 8.00
N LEU A 65 11.55 7.23 6.68
CA LEU A 65 12.49 6.25 6.12
C LEU A 65 13.94 6.50 6.60
N ARG A 66 14.34 7.78 6.76
CA ARG A 66 15.66 8.15 7.28
C ARG A 66 15.92 7.65 8.70
N ASP A 67 14.90 7.73 9.56
CA ASP A 67 15.01 7.33 10.97
C ASP A 67 15.13 5.80 11.07
N VAL A 68 14.39 5.06 10.23
CA VAL A 68 14.46 3.59 10.15
C VAL A 68 15.81 3.11 9.59
N LEU A 69 16.31 3.77 8.54
CA LEU A 69 17.64 3.46 7.99
C LEU A 69 18.76 3.74 8.99
N LEU A 70 18.64 4.80 9.80
CA LEU A 70 19.58 5.08 10.88
C LEU A 70 19.54 4.00 11.95
N PHE A 71 18.34 3.56 12.35
CA PHE A 71 18.20 2.45 13.29
C PHE A 71 18.83 1.15 12.75
N LEU A 72 18.63 0.84 11.46
CA LEU A 72 19.27 -0.28 10.79
C LEU A 72 20.81 -0.15 10.80
N ALA A 73 21.35 1.03 10.51
CA ALA A 73 22.79 1.26 10.54
C ALA A 73 23.38 1.05 11.95
N VAL A 74 22.70 1.53 12.99
CA VAL A 74 23.08 1.28 14.39
C VAL A 74 23.02 -0.21 14.70
N TYR A 75 21.97 -0.91 14.27
CA TYR A 75 21.82 -2.36 14.46
C TYR A 75 22.97 -3.16 13.81
N ILE A 76 23.34 -2.83 12.57
CA ILE A 76 24.50 -3.43 11.89
C ILE A 76 25.79 -3.10 12.65
N GLY A 77 25.95 -1.87 13.13
CA GLY A 77 27.11 -1.46 13.93
C GLY A 77 27.26 -2.28 15.21
N VAL A 78 26.17 -2.45 15.98
CA VAL A 78 26.14 -3.27 17.19
C VAL A 78 26.44 -4.73 16.86
N GLY A 79 25.80 -5.29 15.83
CA GLY A 79 26.06 -6.65 15.36
C GLY A 79 27.53 -6.86 14.97
N ALA A 80 28.10 -5.92 14.22
CA ALA A 80 29.49 -5.97 13.79
C ALA A 80 30.45 -5.94 14.98
N ILE A 81 30.19 -5.12 15.99
CA ILE A 81 30.98 -5.10 17.24
C ILE A 81 30.87 -6.46 17.95
N CYS A 82 29.67 -7.00 18.09
CA CYS A 82 29.45 -8.30 18.71
C CYS A 82 30.24 -9.40 17.99
N PHE A 83 30.06 -9.55 16.67
CA PHE A 83 30.76 -10.56 15.87
C PHE A 83 32.27 -10.32 15.76
N PHE A 84 32.72 -9.07 15.85
CA PHE A 84 34.14 -8.73 15.92
C PHE A 84 34.79 -9.26 17.22
N ILE A 85 34.10 -9.12 18.36
CA ILE A 85 34.58 -9.64 19.65
C ILE A 85 34.68 -11.17 19.59
N ILE A 86 33.66 -11.85 19.07
CA ILE A 86 33.64 -13.32 18.96
C ILE A 86 34.25 -13.85 17.67
N SER A 87 35.03 -13.06 16.92
CA SER A 87 35.50 -13.46 15.58
C SER A 87 36.38 -14.73 15.58
N ASP A 88 37.04 -14.99 16.71
CA ASP A 88 37.88 -16.18 16.90
C ASP A 88 37.04 -17.47 16.96
N GLN A 89 35.74 -17.33 17.25
CA GLN A 89 34.74 -18.41 17.33
C GLN A 89 33.93 -18.61 16.03
N ILE A 90 34.26 -17.87 14.97
CA ILE A 90 33.69 -18.07 13.63
C ILE A 90 34.74 -18.70 12.72
N GLU A 91 34.32 -19.69 11.96
CA GLU A 91 35.16 -20.37 10.98
C GLU A 91 34.75 -20.02 9.55
N GLY A 92 35.69 -20.22 8.63
CA GLY A 92 35.50 -19.90 7.22
C GLY A 92 36.69 -19.18 6.61
N LYS A 93 36.52 -18.72 5.37
CA LYS A 93 37.53 -17.90 4.69
C LYS A 93 37.47 -16.49 5.26
N LYS A 94 38.47 -16.10 6.06
CA LYS A 94 38.55 -14.77 6.68
C LYS A 94 39.34 -13.80 5.81
N THR A 95 38.96 -12.52 5.82
CA THR A 95 39.66 -11.46 5.08
C THR A 95 40.13 -10.33 5.99
N ASN A 96 39.19 -9.69 6.69
CA ASN A 96 39.44 -8.63 7.66
C ASN A 96 38.39 -8.76 8.76
N ARG A 97 38.83 -8.76 10.02
CA ARG A 97 37.97 -9.03 11.18
C ARG A 97 36.73 -8.13 11.26
N ILE A 98 36.86 -6.85 10.90
CA ILE A 98 35.75 -5.88 10.93
C ILE A 98 34.84 -6.10 9.73
N LEU A 99 35.42 -6.23 8.54
CA LEU A 99 34.65 -6.39 7.31
C LEU A 99 33.88 -7.71 7.29
N ASP A 100 34.49 -8.79 7.76
CA ASP A 100 33.87 -10.11 7.89
C ASP A 100 32.70 -10.07 8.88
N ALA A 101 32.80 -9.30 9.95
CA ALA A 101 31.72 -9.13 10.92
C ALA A 101 30.53 -8.35 10.33
N ILE A 102 30.80 -7.26 9.60
CA ILE A 102 29.76 -6.49 8.88
C ILE A 102 29.10 -7.36 7.80
N TYR A 103 29.91 -8.04 6.99
CA TYR A 103 29.45 -8.96 5.96
C TYR A 103 28.57 -10.07 6.54
N LEU A 104 29.01 -10.70 7.64
CA LEU A 104 28.22 -11.73 8.34
C LEU A 104 26.89 -11.18 8.86
N CYS A 105 26.87 -9.98 9.45
CA CYS A 105 25.62 -9.33 9.86
C CYS A 105 24.65 -9.23 8.69
N ILE A 106 25.14 -8.73 7.55
CA ILE A 106 24.32 -8.47 6.36
C ILE A 106 23.79 -9.78 5.79
N VAL A 107 24.67 -10.72 5.48
CA VAL A 107 24.29 -12.05 4.95
C VAL A 107 23.31 -12.79 5.84
N THR A 108 23.44 -12.63 7.16
CA THR A 108 22.57 -13.27 8.16
C THR A 108 21.20 -12.60 8.23
N MET A 109 21.14 -11.26 8.32
CA MET A 109 19.86 -10.54 8.44
C MET A 109 19.07 -10.48 7.14
N THR A 110 19.74 -10.53 5.98
CA THR A 110 19.09 -10.60 4.67
C THR A 110 18.76 -12.01 4.23
N THR A 111 18.93 -12.99 5.14
CA THR A 111 18.62 -14.42 4.93
C THR A 111 19.32 -15.06 3.74
N VAL A 112 20.41 -14.46 3.23
CA VAL A 112 21.20 -15.05 2.15
C VAL A 112 21.97 -16.27 2.66
N GLY A 113 22.68 -16.13 3.79
CA GLY A 113 23.24 -17.27 4.51
C GLY A 113 24.19 -18.19 3.73
N TYR A 114 25.19 -17.67 3.00
CA TYR A 114 26.14 -18.49 2.24
C TYR A 114 26.85 -19.61 3.02
N GLY A 115 26.97 -19.47 4.34
CA GLY A 115 27.70 -20.44 5.17
C GLY A 115 29.23 -20.42 4.95
N ASP A 116 29.76 -19.41 4.26
CA ASP A 116 31.21 -19.21 4.08
C ASP A 116 31.88 -18.67 5.35
N LEU A 117 31.11 -18.05 6.23
CA LEU A 117 31.44 -17.71 7.61
C LEU A 117 30.35 -18.27 8.54
N VAL A 118 30.74 -19.14 9.49
CA VAL A 118 29.78 -19.80 10.38
C VAL A 118 30.22 -19.73 11.85
N PRO A 119 29.29 -19.41 12.78
CA PRO A 119 29.57 -19.44 14.20
C PRO A 119 29.69 -20.88 14.69
N LYS A 120 30.79 -21.21 15.37
CA LYS A 120 31.00 -22.56 15.92
C LYS A 120 30.61 -22.72 17.38
N SER A 121 30.94 -21.74 18.21
CA SER A 121 30.68 -21.83 19.65
C SER A 121 29.18 -21.73 19.95
N ILE A 122 28.76 -22.33 21.07
CA ILE A 122 27.38 -22.26 21.55
C ILE A 122 26.94 -20.80 21.72
N LEU A 123 27.82 -19.96 22.29
CA LEU A 123 27.57 -18.53 22.47
C LEU A 123 27.39 -17.80 21.13
N ALA A 124 28.27 -18.08 20.15
CA ALA A 124 28.22 -17.45 18.83
C ALA A 124 26.95 -17.83 18.07
N LYS A 125 26.52 -19.10 18.18
CA LYS A 125 25.26 -19.59 17.58
C LYS A 125 24.05 -18.95 18.23
N PHE A 126 24.01 -18.87 19.57
CA PHE A 126 22.93 -18.20 20.29
C PHE A 126 22.80 -16.73 19.89
N LEU A 127 23.93 -16.00 19.85
CA LEU A 127 23.95 -14.60 19.42
C LEU A 127 23.47 -14.44 17.97
N ALA A 128 23.92 -15.33 17.07
CA ALA A 128 23.45 -15.36 15.70
C ALA A 128 21.93 -15.60 15.60
N CYS A 129 21.36 -16.52 16.39
CA CYS A 129 19.92 -16.77 16.42
C CYS A 129 19.12 -15.51 16.79
N VAL A 130 19.52 -14.82 17.87
CA VAL A 130 18.87 -13.55 18.27
C VAL A 130 18.95 -12.53 17.13
N PHE A 131 20.14 -12.38 16.54
CA PHE A 131 20.40 -11.43 15.46
C PHE A 131 19.62 -11.73 14.17
N VAL A 132 19.38 -13.00 13.85
CA VAL A 132 18.56 -13.40 12.69
C VAL A 132 17.13 -12.88 12.85
N PHE A 133 16.47 -13.18 13.98
CA PHE A 133 15.07 -12.81 14.18
C PHE A 133 14.88 -11.28 14.26
N THR A 134 15.72 -10.59 15.03
CA THR A 134 15.64 -9.12 15.11
C THR A 134 16.02 -8.46 13.79
N GLY A 135 17.00 -8.99 13.07
CA GLY A 135 17.43 -8.47 11.78
C GLY A 135 16.36 -8.59 10.70
N MET A 136 15.73 -9.76 10.58
CA MET A 136 14.63 -9.97 9.63
C MET A 136 13.45 -9.03 9.89
N ALA A 137 13.06 -8.84 11.16
CA ALA A 137 11.99 -7.91 11.52
C ALA A 137 12.32 -6.46 11.10
N LEU A 138 13.57 -6.03 11.28
CA LEU A 138 14.02 -4.70 10.88
C LEU A 138 14.09 -4.53 9.36
N VAL A 139 14.56 -5.53 8.62
CA VAL A 139 14.55 -5.53 7.15
C VAL A 139 13.11 -5.45 6.64
N GLY A 140 12.17 -6.19 7.23
CA GLY A 140 10.74 -6.09 6.93
C GLY A 140 10.18 -4.69 7.18
N PHE A 141 10.55 -4.05 8.29
CA PHE A 141 10.09 -2.70 8.60
C PHE A 141 10.67 -1.64 7.64
N VAL A 142 11.94 -1.78 7.25
CA VAL A 142 12.57 -0.96 6.20
C VAL A 142 11.84 -1.14 4.88
N LEU A 143 11.51 -2.39 4.53
CA LEU A 143 10.79 -2.71 3.30
C LEU A 143 9.42 -2.03 3.26
N SER A 144 8.64 -2.09 4.34
CA SER A 144 7.34 -1.40 4.44
C SER A 144 7.47 0.11 4.20
N LYS A 145 8.39 0.77 4.91
CA LYS A 145 8.59 2.23 4.74
C LYS A 145 9.20 2.61 3.40
N ALA A 146 10.03 1.74 2.82
CA ALA A 146 10.57 1.94 1.49
C ALA A 146 9.48 1.81 0.42
N ALA A 147 8.53 0.89 0.60
CA ALA A 147 7.38 0.75 -0.29
C ALA A 147 6.50 2.02 -0.29
N ASP A 148 6.20 2.56 0.90
CA ASP A 148 5.46 3.82 1.05
C ASP A 148 6.17 4.99 0.33
N SER A 149 7.47 5.13 0.58
CA SER A 149 8.28 6.19 -0.02
C SER A 149 8.41 6.06 -1.55
N PHE A 150 8.43 4.83 -2.05
CA PHE A 150 8.51 4.56 -3.49
C PHE A 150 7.20 4.90 -4.19
N LEU A 151 6.06 4.55 -3.57
CA LEU A 151 4.72 4.90 -4.04
C LEU A 151 4.55 6.42 -4.21
N GLU A 152 4.89 7.21 -3.19
CA GLU A 152 4.76 8.67 -3.23
C GLU A 152 5.57 9.29 -4.38
N ARG A 153 6.81 8.81 -4.58
CA ARG A 153 7.69 9.35 -5.64
C ARG A 153 7.20 8.99 -7.04
N GLN A 154 6.66 7.79 -7.23
CA GLN A 154 6.09 7.40 -8.52
C GLN A 154 4.86 8.22 -8.86
N GLN A 155 3.96 8.43 -7.89
CA GLN A 155 2.77 9.26 -8.08
C GLN A 155 3.15 10.72 -8.43
N ILE A 156 4.15 11.31 -7.77
CA ILE A 156 4.59 12.69 -8.05
C ILE A 156 5.25 12.82 -9.43
N MET A 157 6.16 11.92 -9.80
CA MET A 157 6.79 11.95 -11.13
C MET A 157 5.76 11.74 -12.24
N PHE A 158 4.79 10.87 -12.00
CA PHE A 158 3.70 10.58 -12.92
C PHE A 158 2.77 11.79 -13.12
N LEU A 159 2.30 12.41 -12.03
CA LEU A 159 1.48 13.62 -12.11
C LEU A 159 2.22 14.77 -12.81
N LYS A 160 3.54 14.89 -12.59
CA LYS A 160 4.38 15.87 -13.28
C LYS A 160 4.49 15.57 -14.79
N ALA A 161 4.63 14.30 -15.18
CA ALA A 161 4.66 13.89 -16.59
C ALA A 161 3.32 14.15 -17.32
N ILE A 162 2.18 13.88 -16.68
CA ILE A 162 0.86 14.22 -17.23
C ILE A 162 0.69 15.73 -17.34
N LYS A 163 1.08 16.48 -16.31
CA LYS A 163 0.97 17.94 -16.29
C LYS A 163 1.84 18.60 -17.37
N MET A 164 2.96 17.98 -17.76
CA MET A 164 3.77 18.41 -18.91
C MET A 164 3.16 18.04 -20.27
N ARG A 165 2.29 17.03 -20.34
CA ARG A 165 1.50 16.68 -21.55
C ARG A 165 0.22 17.52 -21.72
N LYS A 166 -0.02 18.45 -20.80
CA LYS A 166 -1.27 19.19 -20.66
C LYS A 166 -1.33 20.35 -21.65
N ASP A 167 -1.76 20.05 -22.88
CA ASP A 167 -2.29 21.10 -23.78
C ASP A 167 -3.56 20.72 -24.56
N SER A 168 -4.17 19.54 -24.33
CA SER A 168 -5.44 19.18 -25.02
C SER A 168 -6.43 18.37 -24.18
N THR A 169 -7.70 18.68 -24.42
CA THR A 169 -8.97 18.39 -23.72
C THR A 169 -9.40 16.91 -23.63
N SER A 170 -8.50 15.98 -23.28
CA SER A 170 -8.87 14.58 -22.94
C SER A 170 -8.15 14.11 -21.66
N SER A 171 -8.40 14.81 -20.55
CA SER A 171 -7.72 14.51 -19.29
C SER A 171 -8.36 13.35 -18.52
N THR A 172 -9.68 13.20 -18.57
CA THR A 172 -10.38 12.24 -17.68
C THR A 172 -10.22 10.78 -18.12
N GLU A 173 -10.21 10.51 -19.42
CA GLU A 173 -10.03 9.15 -19.97
C GLU A 173 -8.57 8.68 -19.82
N VAL A 174 -7.61 9.56 -20.12
CA VAL A 174 -6.17 9.29 -19.93
C VAL A 174 -5.84 9.08 -18.45
N LEU A 175 -6.44 9.85 -17.53
CA LEU A 175 -6.23 9.65 -16.09
C LEU A 175 -6.76 8.29 -15.62
N LYS A 176 -7.96 7.88 -16.06
CA LYS A 176 -8.53 6.56 -15.71
C LYS A 176 -7.72 5.40 -16.27
N GLU A 177 -7.27 5.50 -17.52
CA GLU A 177 -6.45 4.46 -18.13
C GLU A 177 -5.12 4.30 -17.41
N VAL A 178 -4.49 5.40 -17.00
CA VAL A 178 -3.20 5.31 -16.32
C VAL A 178 -3.32 4.98 -14.83
N GLU A 179 -4.36 5.42 -14.12
CA GLU A 179 -4.65 4.94 -12.75
C GLU A 179 -4.86 3.42 -12.72
N THR A 180 -5.33 2.83 -13.83
CA THR A 180 -5.43 1.37 -13.97
C THR A 180 -4.07 0.71 -14.23
N ASN A 181 -3.13 1.42 -14.86
CA ASN A 181 -1.81 0.89 -15.23
C ASN A 181 -0.69 1.31 -14.28
N ILE A 182 -0.94 2.15 -13.27
CA ILE A 182 0.07 2.63 -12.31
C ILE A 182 0.75 1.46 -11.58
N GLU A 183 -0.04 0.47 -11.13
CA GLU A 183 0.47 -0.73 -10.47
C GLU A 183 1.37 -1.58 -11.39
N LYS A 184 1.06 -1.62 -12.69
CA LYS A 184 1.88 -2.32 -13.68
C LYS A 184 3.21 -1.59 -13.92
N TYR A 185 3.20 -0.26 -13.98
CA TYR A 185 4.43 0.53 -14.11
C TYR A 185 5.31 0.42 -12.86
N LYS A 186 4.71 0.36 -11.67
CA LYS A 186 5.41 0.07 -10.40
C LYS A 186 6.15 -1.26 -10.46
N LEU A 187 5.46 -2.32 -10.87
CA LEU A 187 6.07 -3.65 -11.05
C LEU A 187 7.19 -3.62 -12.10
N LEU A 188 6.94 -3.02 -13.27
CA LEU A 188 7.91 -2.97 -14.36
C LEU A 188 9.18 -2.19 -13.99
N SER A 189 9.03 -1.05 -13.31
CA SER A 189 10.17 -0.25 -12.84
C SER A 189 11.04 -1.00 -11.82
N THR A 190 10.41 -1.72 -10.88
CA THR A 190 11.12 -2.54 -9.88
C THR A 190 11.86 -3.70 -10.54
N LEU A 191 11.24 -4.37 -11.52
CA LEU A 191 11.88 -5.42 -12.31
C LEU A 191 13.09 -4.88 -13.09
N ALA A 192 12.98 -3.70 -13.69
CA ALA A 192 14.08 -3.08 -14.42
C ALA A 192 15.28 -2.76 -13.49
N ILE A 193 15.01 -2.23 -12.29
CA ILE A 193 16.06 -2.00 -11.28
C ILE A 193 16.73 -3.32 -10.89
N LEU A 194 15.94 -4.38 -10.67
CA LEU A 194 16.47 -5.69 -10.32
C LEU A 194 17.40 -6.25 -11.40
N VAL A 195 17.02 -6.13 -12.68
CA VAL A 195 17.88 -6.51 -13.81
C VAL A 195 19.20 -5.75 -13.80
N VAL A 196 19.17 -4.43 -13.56
CA VAL A 196 20.38 -3.60 -13.45
C VAL A 196 21.29 -4.10 -12.31
N LEU A 197 20.72 -4.45 -11.16
CA LEU A 197 21.48 -4.98 -10.02
C LEU A 197 22.12 -6.34 -10.33
N THR A 198 21.42 -7.20 -11.05
CA THR A 198 21.94 -8.49 -11.51
C THR A 198 23.12 -8.30 -12.46
N MET A 199 22.99 -7.39 -13.43
CA MET A 199 24.09 -7.09 -14.37
C MET A 199 25.30 -6.50 -13.63
N LEU A 200 25.07 -5.54 -12.73
CA LEU A 200 26.13 -4.92 -11.92
C LEU A 200 26.87 -5.94 -11.06
N GLY A 201 26.14 -6.81 -10.34
CA GLY A 201 26.75 -7.86 -9.52
C GLY A 201 27.55 -8.86 -10.34
N THR A 202 27.05 -9.23 -11.52
CA THR A 202 27.71 -10.21 -12.40
C THR A 202 29.02 -9.65 -12.94
N ILE A 203 29.01 -8.41 -13.44
CA ILE A 203 30.22 -7.73 -13.93
C ILE A 203 31.25 -7.60 -12.80
N PHE A 204 30.81 -7.22 -11.60
CA PHE A 204 31.68 -7.07 -10.45
C PHE A 204 32.36 -8.39 -10.04
N LEU A 205 31.60 -9.49 -9.95
CA LEU A 205 32.14 -10.81 -9.59
C LEU A 205 33.13 -11.35 -10.63
N CYS A 206 32.87 -11.13 -11.92
CA CYS A 206 33.81 -11.50 -12.98
C CYS A 206 35.15 -10.75 -12.84
N GLN A 207 35.12 -9.46 -12.51
CA GLN A 207 36.32 -8.63 -12.42
C GLN A 207 37.10 -8.83 -11.12
N VAL A 208 36.40 -8.97 -9.98
CA VAL A 208 37.03 -8.94 -8.65
C VAL A 208 37.28 -10.34 -8.09
N GLU A 209 36.34 -11.27 -8.27
CA GLU A 209 36.46 -12.65 -7.78
C GLU A 209 36.99 -13.61 -8.86
N ASN A 210 37.25 -13.11 -10.09
CA ASN A 210 37.70 -13.90 -11.25
C ASN A 210 36.81 -15.12 -11.55
N LEU A 211 35.50 -15.00 -11.30
CA LEU A 211 34.53 -16.04 -11.61
C LEU A 211 34.22 -16.06 -13.11
N SER A 212 33.88 -17.25 -13.63
CA SER A 212 33.35 -17.36 -14.99
C SER A 212 32.03 -16.58 -15.09
N LEU A 213 31.68 -16.08 -16.28
CA LEU A 213 30.46 -15.29 -16.48
C LEU A 213 29.20 -16.02 -15.99
N PHE A 214 29.14 -17.34 -16.21
CA PHE A 214 28.01 -18.16 -15.78
C PHE A 214 28.00 -18.35 -14.26
N ASP A 215 29.13 -18.67 -13.64
CA ASP A 215 29.22 -18.83 -12.17
C ASP A 215 28.93 -17.51 -11.44
N ALA A 216 29.39 -16.39 -11.99
CA ALA A 216 29.10 -15.06 -11.47
C ALA A 216 27.61 -14.74 -11.54
N PHE A 217 26.97 -14.98 -12.69
CA PHE A 217 25.54 -14.78 -12.87
C PHE A 217 24.72 -15.70 -11.96
N TYR A 218 25.10 -16.97 -11.83
CA TYR A 218 24.48 -17.95 -10.94
C TYR A 218 24.58 -17.51 -9.48
N CYS A 219 25.77 -17.12 -9.03
CA CYS A 219 26.01 -16.61 -7.68
C CYS A 219 25.14 -15.38 -7.40
N VAL A 220 25.09 -14.43 -8.33
CA VAL A 220 24.26 -13.22 -8.21
C VAL A 220 22.78 -13.57 -8.09
N CYS A 221 22.26 -14.45 -8.96
CA CYS A 221 20.88 -14.90 -8.88
C CYS A 221 20.59 -15.55 -7.53
N ALA A 222 21.44 -16.48 -7.07
CA ALA A 222 21.29 -17.13 -5.76
C ALA A 222 21.36 -16.14 -4.60
N THR A 223 22.10 -15.04 -4.76
CA THR A 223 22.24 -13.99 -3.72
C THR A 223 21.01 -13.11 -3.66
N ILE A 224 20.59 -12.56 -4.80
CA ILE A 224 19.45 -11.65 -4.89
C ILE A 224 18.19 -12.36 -4.40
N THR A 225 17.99 -13.62 -4.81
CA THR A 225 16.87 -14.48 -4.39
C THR A 225 16.98 -15.03 -2.97
N THR A 226 18.02 -14.63 -2.22
CA THR A 226 18.29 -15.09 -0.86
C THR A 226 18.37 -16.61 -0.70
N LEU A 227 18.74 -17.35 -1.76
CA LEU A 227 19.01 -18.80 -1.71
C LEU A 227 20.35 -19.09 -1.05
N GLY A 228 21.39 -18.36 -1.49
CA GLY A 228 22.76 -18.42 -0.95
C GLY A 228 23.33 -19.83 -0.74
N TYR A 229 23.41 -20.63 -1.81
CA TYR A 229 23.94 -22.00 -1.74
C TYR A 229 25.36 -22.14 -1.18
N GLY A 230 26.18 -21.07 -1.26
CA GLY A 230 27.50 -21.03 -0.63
C GLY A 230 28.63 -21.70 -1.42
N ASP A 231 28.33 -22.28 -2.58
CA ASP A 231 29.30 -22.90 -3.49
C ASP A 231 30.24 -21.86 -4.12
N LYS A 232 29.70 -20.67 -4.41
CA LYS A 232 30.45 -19.45 -4.78
C LYS A 232 30.06 -18.32 -3.82
N SER A 233 31.04 -17.56 -3.37
CA SER A 233 30.82 -16.45 -2.44
C SER A 233 31.89 -15.36 -2.59
N PHE A 234 31.61 -14.19 -2.00
CA PHE A 234 32.52 -13.06 -1.96
C PHE A 234 33.70 -13.34 -1.00
N SER A 235 34.80 -13.84 -1.55
CA SER A 235 35.96 -14.27 -0.77
C SER A 235 37.06 -13.21 -0.71
N THR A 236 37.07 -12.23 -1.61
CA THR A 236 38.07 -11.15 -1.59
C THR A 236 37.66 -10.00 -0.65
N LYS A 237 38.65 -9.21 -0.22
CA LYS A 237 38.41 -8.00 0.59
C LYS A 237 37.47 -7.02 -0.11
N TRP A 238 37.70 -6.75 -1.40
CA TRP A 238 36.86 -5.86 -2.20
C TRP A 238 35.49 -6.47 -2.47
N GLY A 239 35.42 -7.79 -2.66
CA GLY A 239 34.19 -8.56 -2.75
C GLY A 239 33.30 -8.38 -1.54
N ARG A 240 33.84 -8.55 -0.34
CA ARG A 240 33.06 -8.41 0.91
C ARG A 240 32.59 -6.98 1.16
N LEU A 241 33.40 -6.00 0.80
CA LEU A 241 33.01 -4.59 0.87
C LEU A 241 31.84 -4.29 -0.06
N PHE A 242 31.93 -4.73 -1.32
CA PHE A 242 30.84 -4.58 -2.28
C PHE A 242 29.58 -5.32 -1.83
N ALA A 243 29.73 -6.59 -1.42
CA ALA A 243 28.63 -7.44 -0.97
C ALA A 243 27.87 -6.83 0.20
N SER A 244 28.57 -6.19 1.13
CA SER A 244 27.94 -5.53 2.29
C SER A 244 26.88 -4.52 1.86
N PHE A 245 27.17 -3.65 0.88
CA PHE A 245 26.17 -2.67 0.42
C PHE A 245 25.20 -3.26 -0.60
N TRP A 246 25.71 -4.06 -1.53
CA TRP A 246 24.95 -4.57 -2.67
C TRP A 246 23.92 -5.63 -2.26
N ILE A 247 24.25 -6.53 -1.33
CA ILE A 247 23.30 -7.53 -0.82
C ILE A 247 22.12 -6.83 -0.15
N LEU A 248 22.38 -5.88 0.76
CA LEU A 248 21.31 -5.16 1.44
C LEU A 248 20.37 -4.45 0.45
N MET A 249 20.93 -3.76 -0.54
CA MET A 249 20.15 -3.03 -1.54
C MET A 249 19.36 -3.96 -2.46
N SER A 250 19.95 -5.07 -2.91
CA SER A 250 19.28 -6.05 -3.76
C SER A 250 18.19 -6.83 -3.04
N THR A 251 18.38 -7.20 -1.76
CA THR A 251 17.33 -7.83 -0.95
C THR A 251 16.14 -6.89 -0.74
N ILE A 252 16.38 -5.59 -0.47
CA ILE A 252 15.28 -4.60 -0.38
C ILE A 252 14.54 -4.51 -1.73
N CYS A 253 15.27 -4.47 -2.85
CA CYS A 253 14.67 -4.43 -4.18
C CYS A 253 13.83 -5.68 -4.48
N LEU A 254 14.30 -6.87 -4.09
CA LEU A 254 13.52 -8.11 -4.23
C LEU A 254 12.26 -8.09 -3.37
N GLY A 255 12.37 -7.63 -2.12
CA GLY A 255 11.20 -7.45 -1.25
C GLY A 255 10.16 -6.52 -1.88
N GLN A 256 10.60 -5.44 -2.54
CA GLN A 256 9.71 -4.52 -3.25
C GLN A 256 9.05 -5.15 -4.47
N LEU A 257 9.74 -6.08 -5.15
CA LEU A 257 9.15 -6.84 -6.26
C LEU A 257 7.99 -7.69 -5.74
N PHE A 258 8.20 -8.45 -4.66
CA PHE A 258 7.14 -9.28 -4.06
C PHE A 258 5.98 -8.44 -3.54
N TYR A 259 6.27 -7.30 -2.90
CA TYR A 259 5.25 -6.36 -2.46
C TYR A 259 4.40 -5.87 -3.64
N SER A 260 5.04 -5.41 -4.72
CA SER A 260 4.33 -4.91 -5.91
C SER A 260 3.51 -6.00 -6.60
N LEU A 261 4.01 -7.25 -6.61
CA LEU A 261 3.28 -8.39 -7.14
C LEU A 261 2.05 -8.74 -6.30
N ALA A 262 2.20 -8.74 -4.97
CA ALA A 262 1.10 -8.98 -4.03
C ALA A 262 0.04 -7.88 -4.11
N GLU A 263 0.48 -6.62 -4.25
CA GLU A 263 -0.40 -5.47 -4.43
C GLU A 263 -1.17 -5.56 -5.74
N LEU A 264 -0.53 -5.89 -6.86
CA LEU A 264 -1.19 -6.09 -8.16
C LEU A 264 -2.27 -7.19 -8.08
N TYR A 265 -1.95 -8.32 -7.45
CA TYR A 265 -2.90 -9.42 -7.25
C TYR A 265 -4.08 -9.00 -6.38
N THR A 266 -3.81 -8.31 -5.27
CA THR A 266 -4.84 -7.86 -4.32
C THR A 266 -5.73 -6.78 -4.92
N GLU A 267 -5.15 -5.84 -5.69
CA GLU A 267 -5.88 -4.77 -6.37
C GLU A 267 -6.88 -5.32 -7.38
N GLN A 268 -6.46 -6.29 -8.19
CA GLN A 268 -7.33 -6.93 -9.17
C GLN A 268 -8.52 -7.63 -8.51
N ARG A 269 -8.28 -8.32 -7.39
CA ARG A 269 -9.34 -8.94 -6.59
C ARG A 269 -10.29 -7.88 -6.02
N ARG A 270 -9.75 -6.79 -5.45
CA ARG A 270 -10.54 -5.70 -4.86
C ARG A 270 -11.44 -5.01 -5.89
N LYS A 271 -10.91 -4.71 -7.08
CA LYS A 271 -11.68 -4.10 -8.19
C LYS A 271 -12.78 -5.03 -8.70
N SER A 272 -12.51 -6.33 -8.76
CA SER A 272 -13.49 -7.33 -9.18
C SER A 272 -14.64 -7.45 -8.18
N MET A 273 -14.33 -7.50 -6.87
CA MET A 273 -15.33 -7.52 -5.80
C MET A 273 -16.17 -6.24 -5.79
N PHE A 274 -15.54 -5.07 -5.94
CA PHE A 274 -16.24 -3.79 -6.04
C PHE A 274 -17.21 -3.75 -7.22
N LYS A 275 -16.74 -4.14 -8.41
CA LYS A 275 -17.57 -4.16 -9.62
C LYS A 275 -18.73 -5.14 -9.46
N TRP A 276 -18.47 -6.34 -8.95
CA TRP A 276 -19.50 -7.33 -8.67
C TRP A 276 -20.57 -6.79 -7.71
N ALA A 277 -20.16 -6.18 -6.59
CA ALA A 277 -21.09 -5.61 -5.62
C ALA A 277 -21.96 -4.49 -6.23
N LEU A 278 -21.39 -3.65 -7.10
CA LEU A 278 -22.14 -2.58 -7.77
C LEU A 278 -23.08 -3.06 -8.88
N THR A 279 -22.69 -4.08 -9.65
CA THR A 279 -23.46 -4.53 -10.82
C THR A 279 -24.48 -5.62 -10.48
N ARG A 280 -24.46 -6.17 -9.26
CA ARG A 280 -25.41 -7.19 -8.82
C ARG A 280 -26.81 -6.59 -8.69
N GLU A 281 -27.78 -7.22 -9.33
CA GLU A 281 -29.20 -6.89 -9.17
C GLU A 281 -29.65 -7.15 -7.73
N LEU A 282 -30.43 -6.22 -7.18
CA LEU A 282 -30.97 -6.33 -5.83
C LEU A 282 -32.15 -7.29 -5.80
N THR A 283 -32.18 -8.16 -4.80
CA THR A 283 -33.36 -8.98 -4.47
C THR A 283 -34.18 -8.33 -3.35
N ASN A 284 -35.41 -8.79 -3.15
CA ASN A 284 -36.25 -8.31 -2.05
C ASN A 284 -35.62 -8.59 -0.67
N SER A 285 -34.91 -9.72 -0.50
CA SER A 285 -34.16 -10.00 0.73
C SER A 285 -32.98 -9.05 0.92
N ASP A 286 -32.36 -8.58 -0.18
CA ASP A 286 -31.27 -7.61 -0.11
C ASP A 286 -31.78 -6.23 0.33
N LEU A 287 -32.97 -5.82 -0.14
CA LEU A 287 -33.63 -4.60 0.30
C LEU A 287 -33.98 -4.66 1.80
N GLN A 288 -34.55 -5.77 2.26
CA GLN A 288 -34.83 -5.98 3.70
C GLN A 288 -33.56 -5.99 4.56
N ALA A 289 -32.43 -6.45 4.00
CA ALA A 289 -31.15 -6.43 4.71
C ALA A 289 -30.42 -5.07 4.64
N ALA A 290 -30.84 -4.19 3.72
CA ALA A 290 -30.33 -2.83 3.59
C ALA A 290 -31.09 -1.85 4.48
N ASP A 291 -32.37 -2.11 4.75
CA ASP A 291 -33.23 -1.40 5.69
C ASP A 291 -32.69 -1.57 7.13
N LEU A 292 -32.00 -0.55 7.65
CA LEU A 292 -31.34 -0.59 8.95
C LEU A 292 -32.28 -0.16 10.07
N ASP A 293 -33.23 0.74 9.79
CA ASP A 293 -34.17 1.30 10.76
C ASP A 293 -35.55 0.60 10.76
N HIS A 294 -35.76 -0.34 9.85
CA HIS A 294 -36.94 -1.19 9.70
C HIS A 294 -38.20 -0.41 9.29
N ASP A 295 -38.05 0.68 8.53
CA ASP A 295 -39.17 1.52 8.06
C ASP A 295 -39.81 1.03 6.75
N SER A 296 -39.32 -0.09 6.17
CA SER A 296 -39.75 -0.68 4.90
C SER A 296 -39.43 0.16 3.65
N GLU A 297 -38.66 1.24 3.80
CA GLU A 297 -38.03 1.98 2.73
C GLU A 297 -36.50 1.77 2.80
N VAL A 298 -35.77 2.15 1.75
CA VAL A 298 -34.30 2.11 1.77
C VAL A 298 -33.80 3.45 1.28
N SER A 299 -33.24 4.22 2.21
CA SER A 299 -32.63 5.50 1.92
C SER A 299 -31.34 5.36 1.10
N ALA A 300 -30.90 6.44 0.47
CA ALA A 300 -29.63 6.45 -0.26
C ALA A 300 -28.44 6.13 0.66
N ALA A 301 -28.50 6.50 1.93
CA ALA A 301 -27.45 6.22 2.91
C ALA A 301 -27.39 4.73 3.25
N GLU A 302 -28.54 4.11 3.52
CA GLU A 302 -28.66 2.66 3.78
C GLU A 302 -28.22 1.83 2.59
N PHE A 303 -28.60 2.24 1.37
CA PHE A 303 -28.12 1.59 0.15
C PHE A 303 -26.59 1.65 0.03
N ILE A 304 -25.97 2.79 0.36
CA ILE A 304 -24.51 2.93 0.37
C ILE A 304 -23.89 2.02 1.43
N VAL A 305 -24.40 2.03 2.66
CA VAL A 305 -23.91 1.16 3.75
C VAL A 305 -24.02 -0.31 3.37
N TYR A 306 -25.16 -0.73 2.85
CA TYR A 306 -25.36 -2.08 2.34
C TYR A 306 -24.34 -2.46 1.24
N LYS A 307 -24.12 -1.58 0.25
CA LYS A 307 -23.13 -1.83 -0.81
C LYS A 307 -21.68 -1.83 -0.31
N LEU A 308 -21.36 -1.04 0.71
CA LEU A 308 -20.05 -1.07 1.37
C LEU A 308 -19.84 -2.36 2.17
N LYS A 309 -20.90 -2.88 2.80
CA LYS A 309 -20.91 -4.17 3.49
C LYS A 309 -20.74 -5.33 2.51
N GLU A 310 -21.45 -5.34 1.39
CA GLU A 310 -21.25 -6.32 0.30
C GLU A 310 -19.84 -6.27 -0.30
N TRP A 311 -19.28 -5.05 -0.42
CA TRP A 311 -17.90 -4.86 -0.87
C TRP A 311 -16.87 -5.37 0.16
N GLY A 312 -17.29 -5.67 1.39
CA GLY A 312 -16.43 -6.14 2.48
C GLY A 312 -15.52 -5.06 3.03
N LYS A 313 -15.91 -3.77 2.89
CA LYS A 313 -15.18 -2.63 3.46
C LYS A 313 -15.56 -2.33 4.89
N ILE A 314 -16.79 -2.68 5.25
CA ILE A 314 -17.33 -2.56 6.60
C ILE A 314 -17.94 -3.91 6.97
N THR A 315 -17.79 -4.32 8.22
CA THR A 315 -18.46 -5.49 8.76
C THR A 315 -19.73 -5.10 9.49
N GLU A 316 -20.54 -6.09 9.89
CA GLU A 316 -21.76 -5.81 10.67
C GLU A 316 -21.42 -5.24 12.05
N GLU A 317 -20.30 -5.68 12.61
CA GLU A 317 -19.79 -5.16 13.89
C GLU A 317 -19.45 -3.68 13.77
N ASP A 318 -18.78 -3.26 12.69
CA ASP A 318 -18.46 -1.85 12.44
C ASP A 318 -19.73 -0.99 12.39
N ILE A 319 -20.77 -1.46 11.71
CA ILE A 319 -22.08 -0.76 11.62
C ILE A 319 -22.72 -0.67 13.00
N SER A 320 -22.71 -1.77 13.77
CA SER A 320 -23.32 -1.81 15.11
C SER A 320 -22.67 -0.84 16.09
N ILE A 321 -21.34 -0.69 16.06
CA ILE A 321 -20.59 0.23 16.92
C ILE A 321 -20.94 1.68 16.57
N VAL A 322 -20.98 2.01 15.28
CA VAL A 322 -21.35 3.36 14.83
C VAL A 322 -22.81 3.67 15.19
N MET A 323 -23.70 2.69 15.02
CA MET A 323 -25.12 2.84 15.35
C MET A 323 -25.35 2.97 16.87
N GLU A 324 -24.58 2.27 17.71
CA GLU A 324 -24.61 2.48 19.16
C GLU A 324 -24.17 3.90 19.52
N SER A 325 -23.10 4.40 18.89
CA SER A 325 -22.69 5.79 19.07
C SER A 325 -23.75 6.79 18.60
N PHE A 326 -24.47 6.50 17.53
CA PHE A 326 -25.59 7.32 17.05
C PHE A 326 -26.71 7.36 18.10
N LYS A 327 -27.15 6.21 18.62
CA LYS A 327 -28.20 6.11 19.65
C LYS A 327 -27.84 6.83 20.95
N LEU A 328 -26.56 6.88 21.30
CA LEU A 328 -26.08 7.65 22.45
C LEU A 328 -26.17 9.17 22.22
N LEU A 329 -26.04 9.60 20.97
CA LEU A 329 -26.11 11.01 20.60
C LEU A 329 -27.55 11.48 20.39
N ASP A 330 -28.42 10.60 19.90
CA ASP A 330 -29.85 10.84 19.67
C ASP A 330 -30.65 10.76 20.98
N VAL A 331 -30.56 11.84 21.77
CA VAL A 331 -31.20 11.92 23.10
C VAL A 331 -32.70 12.02 22.99
N ASP A 332 -33.21 12.70 21.97
CA ASP A 332 -34.65 12.83 21.75
C ASP A 332 -35.26 11.60 21.06
N HIS A 333 -34.43 10.63 20.65
CA HIS A 333 -34.82 9.40 19.96
C HIS A 333 -35.61 9.67 18.68
N SER A 334 -35.32 10.80 18.02
CA SER A 334 -35.98 11.20 16.78
C SER A 334 -35.54 10.36 15.58
N GLY A 335 -34.45 9.58 15.71
CA GLY A 335 -33.81 8.91 14.58
C GLY A 335 -32.98 9.87 13.73
N THR A 336 -32.81 11.12 14.16
CA THR A 336 -32.01 12.14 13.49
C THR A 336 -31.16 12.89 14.50
N LEU A 337 -29.95 13.29 14.13
CA LEU A 337 -29.13 14.13 15.02
C LEU A 337 -29.34 15.60 14.69
N THR A 338 -29.84 16.35 15.65
CA THR A 338 -30.08 17.79 15.54
C THR A 338 -29.21 18.57 16.51
N GLU A 339 -29.15 19.90 16.34
CA GLU A 339 -28.44 20.78 17.30
C GLU A 339 -29.02 20.68 18.72
N ASN A 340 -30.31 20.33 18.85
CA ASN A 340 -30.98 20.18 20.13
C ASN A 340 -30.44 18.99 20.92
N ASP A 341 -30.15 17.87 20.26
CA ASP A 341 -29.57 16.67 20.88
C ASP A 341 -28.21 16.98 21.51
N ILE A 342 -27.38 17.73 20.79
CA ILE A 342 -26.07 18.17 21.27
C ILE A 342 -26.22 19.10 22.47
N ALA A 343 -27.16 20.05 22.42
CA ALA A 343 -27.43 20.97 23.53
C ALA A 343 -27.91 20.22 24.78
N LEU A 344 -28.77 19.21 24.61
CA LEU A 344 -29.26 18.36 25.70
C LEU A 344 -28.12 17.56 26.34
N LEU A 345 -27.22 16.97 25.56
CA LEU A 345 -26.03 16.27 26.07
C LEU A 345 -25.09 17.18 26.85
N GLN A 346 -24.86 18.40 26.36
CA GLN A 346 -24.03 19.40 27.05
C GLN A 346 -24.66 19.88 28.37
N SER A 347 -25.99 19.98 28.42
CA SER A 347 -26.71 20.34 29.65
C SER A 347 -26.67 19.21 30.70
N SER A 348 -26.83 17.96 30.26
CA SER A 348 -26.80 16.76 31.11
C SER A 348 -25.41 16.54 31.73
N SER A 349 -24.34 16.70 30.95
CA SER A 349 -22.95 16.60 31.41
C SER A 349 -22.56 17.71 32.41
N ARG A 350 -23.07 18.94 32.23
CA ARG A 350 -22.88 20.03 33.21
C ARG A 350 -23.60 19.78 34.54
N SER A 351 -24.72 19.06 34.54
CA SER A 351 -25.44 18.73 35.78
C SER A 351 -24.77 17.63 36.60
N LYS A 352 -24.05 16.69 35.97
CA LYS A 352 -23.30 15.60 36.64
C LYS A 352 -21.95 16.03 37.23
N SER A 353 -21.47 17.24 36.92
CA SER A 353 -20.18 17.79 37.39
C SER A 353 -20.33 18.67 38.65
N ARG A 354 -21.55 18.86 39.16
CA ARG A 354 -21.83 19.51 40.45
C ARG A 354 -22.34 18.45 41.42
#